data_AF-A0A4R1MQR6-F1
#
_entry.id   AF-A0A4R1MQR6-F1
#
_cell.length_a   1.000
_cell.length_b   1.000
_cell.length_c   1.000
_cell.angle_alpha   90.00
_cell.angle_beta   90.00
_cell.angle_gamma   90.00
#
_symmetry.space_group_name_H-M   'P 1'
#
loop_
_entity.id
_entity.type
_entity.pdbx_description
1 polymer ?
#
loop_
_entity_poly.entity_id
_entity_poly.type
_entity_poly.pdbx_seq_one_letter_code
_entity_poly.pdbx_strand_id
1 'polypeptide(L)'
;MKRIMNAHRFPSWSEEIMSKKTLVILAHPNFAESQINAAWRSRLEEAPGSVTIRNIYELYPDWNIDVAAEQALLESHERIFLQFPLYWYSTPPLLKKWLDDVLAYGWAYGPGGNRLAHKEIGLVVSTGSPEGAYQTDGRVGHTLVELLRPLEQTARFVGARYLPLFALQGANHVIPADQLSRSANDYIEHIRAPHDQGEAPVGHQHRRMESLSM
;
A
#
# COMPACT_ATOMS: atom_id res chain seq x y z
N MET A 1 -21.35 -22.53 52.24
CA MET A 1 -22.01 -22.62 50.92
C MET A 1 -21.47 -21.50 50.04
N LYS A 2 -20.94 -21.87 48.87
CA LYS A 2 -20.52 -21.03 47.71
C LYS A 2 -19.42 -19.97 47.89
N ARG A 3 -18.20 -20.48 47.69
CA ARG A 3 -17.01 -19.84 47.10
C ARG A 3 -17.39 -19.20 45.76
N ILE A 4 -17.15 -17.91 45.55
CA ILE A 4 -17.28 -17.26 44.24
C ILE A 4 -15.89 -16.79 43.82
N MET A 5 -15.50 -17.21 42.62
CA MET A 5 -14.14 -17.22 42.09
C MET A 5 -13.71 -15.81 41.64
N ASN A 6 -12.45 -15.46 41.94
CA ASN A 6 -11.75 -14.34 41.33
C ASN A 6 -11.71 -14.52 39.81
N ALA A 7 -12.38 -13.62 39.08
CA ALA A 7 -12.14 -13.43 37.65
C ALA A 7 -10.70 -12.94 37.46
N HIS A 8 -9.81 -13.85 37.07
CA HIS A 8 -8.48 -13.49 36.62
C HIS A 8 -8.64 -12.84 35.26
N ARG A 9 -8.40 -11.52 35.21
CA ARG A 9 -8.28 -10.74 33.99
C ARG A 9 -7.08 -11.28 33.22
N PHE A 10 -7.33 -12.05 32.16
CA PHE A 10 -6.29 -12.42 31.21
C PHE A 10 -5.70 -11.12 30.61
N PRO A 11 -4.37 -11.01 30.43
CA PRO A 11 -3.81 -9.82 29.84
C PRO A 11 -4.06 -9.83 28.32
N SER A 12 -4.17 -8.63 27.73
CA SER A 12 -4.61 -8.31 26.36
C SER A 12 -3.66 -8.74 25.23
N TRP A 13 -2.98 -9.87 25.39
CA TRP A 13 -1.97 -10.35 24.44
C TRP A 13 -2.56 -10.76 23.07
N SER A 14 -3.88 -10.94 22.94
CA SER A 14 -4.50 -11.43 21.70
C SER A 14 -4.68 -10.36 20.62
N GLU A 15 -4.85 -9.08 20.98
CA GLU A 15 -4.99 -8.01 19.97
C GLU A 15 -3.63 -7.53 19.46
N GLU A 16 -2.63 -7.48 20.33
CA GLU A 16 -1.28 -7.03 20.00
C GLU A 16 -0.51 -8.05 19.13
N ILE A 17 -0.80 -9.35 19.29
CA ILE A 17 -0.18 -10.46 18.53
C ILE A 17 -0.79 -10.64 17.12
N MET A 18 -1.91 -9.97 16.80
CA MET A 18 -2.66 -10.20 15.55
C MET A 18 -2.58 -9.06 14.53
N SER A 19 -1.94 -7.93 14.85
CA SER A 19 -1.85 -6.79 13.91
C SER A 19 -0.60 -6.89 13.03
N LYS A 20 -0.80 -7.00 11.72
CA LYS A 20 0.30 -7.01 10.74
C LYS A 20 1.07 -5.70 10.76
N LYS A 21 2.40 -5.77 10.78
CA LYS A 21 3.24 -4.57 10.64
C LYS A 21 3.01 -3.95 9.27
N THR A 22 2.54 -2.71 9.25
CA THR A 22 2.10 -2.04 8.02
C THR A 22 3.04 -0.88 7.68
N LEU A 23 3.53 -0.86 6.45
CA LEU A 23 4.33 0.22 5.87
C LEU A 23 3.47 1.00 4.88
N VAL A 24 3.43 2.32 5.00
CA VAL A 24 2.81 3.22 4.03
C VAL A 24 3.89 4.01 3.33
N ILE A 25 4.12 3.72 2.05
CA ILE A 25 4.96 4.53 1.17
C ILE A 25 4.10 5.70 0.67
N LEU A 26 4.28 6.87 1.27
CA LEU A 26 3.57 8.09 0.90
C LEU A 26 4.37 8.85 -0.16
N ALA A 27 3.81 8.99 -1.34
CA ALA A 27 4.42 9.69 -2.46
C ALA A 27 3.53 10.86 -2.91
N HIS A 28 3.84 12.07 -2.44
CA HIS A 28 3.12 13.27 -2.84
C HIS A 28 4.10 14.44 -3.06
N PRO A 29 4.29 14.94 -4.30
CA PRO A 29 5.31 15.96 -4.60
C PRO A 29 5.03 17.31 -3.95
N ASN A 30 3.76 17.70 -3.81
CA ASN A 30 3.37 18.94 -3.14
C ASN A 30 2.51 18.64 -1.90
N PHE A 31 3.08 17.91 -0.94
CA PHE A 31 2.31 17.40 0.21
C PHE A 31 1.70 18.51 1.07
N ALA A 32 2.38 19.66 1.18
CA ALA A 32 1.91 20.80 1.98
C ALA A 32 0.55 21.36 1.53
N GLU A 33 0.20 21.22 0.25
CA GLU A 33 -1.09 21.67 -0.30
C GLU A 33 -2.14 20.55 -0.40
N SER A 34 -1.78 19.31 -0.05
CA SER A 34 -2.68 18.18 -0.19
C SER A 34 -3.75 18.17 0.91
N GLN A 35 -5.03 18.25 0.55
CA GLN A 35 -6.12 18.05 1.51
C GLN A 35 -6.33 16.56 1.86
N ILE A 36 -6.50 15.70 0.84
CA ILE A 36 -6.83 14.28 1.03
C ILE A 36 -5.68 13.51 1.72
N ASN A 37 -4.48 13.53 1.13
CA ASN A 37 -3.36 12.76 1.67
C ASN A 37 -2.87 13.29 3.01
N ALA A 38 -3.05 14.58 3.32
CA ALA A 38 -2.73 15.12 4.63
C ALA A 38 -3.69 14.59 5.69
N ALA A 39 -5.00 14.63 5.43
CA ALA A 39 -5.98 14.05 6.35
C ALA A 39 -5.73 12.56 6.61
N TRP A 40 -5.40 11.80 5.55
CA TRP A 40 -5.03 10.40 5.67
C TRP A 40 -3.75 10.20 6.50
N ARG A 41 -2.68 10.98 6.24
CA ARG A 41 -1.43 10.91 7.03
C ARG A 41 -1.68 11.24 8.50
N SER A 42 -2.34 12.36 8.79
CA SER A 42 -2.62 12.77 10.17
C SER A 42 -3.41 11.69 10.91
N ARG A 43 -4.40 11.09 10.25
CA ARG A 43 -5.18 10.03 10.86
C ARG A 43 -4.39 8.75 11.10
N LEU A 44 -3.42 8.42 10.25
CA LEU A 44 -2.47 7.31 10.46
C LEU A 44 -1.54 7.58 11.65
N GLU A 45 -1.04 8.81 11.78
CA GLU A 45 -0.16 9.23 12.90
C GLU A 45 -0.88 9.17 14.26
N GLU A 46 -2.17 9.48 14.28
CA GLU A 46 -3.01 9.39 15.49
C GLU A 46 -3.45 7.95 15.83
N ALA A 47 -3.40 7.02 14.86
CA ALA A 47 -3.94 5.69 15.04
C ALA A 47 -3.01 4.81 15.91
N PRO A 48 -3.53 4.15 16.96
CA PRO A 48 -2.71 3.24 17.77
C PRO A 48 -2.36 1.98 16.97
N GLY A 49 -1.09 1.61 16.87
CA GLY A 49 -0.66 0.38 16.19
C GLY A 49 0.64 0.53 15.41
N SER A 50 1.06 -0.55 14.75
CA SER A 50 2.33 -0.66 14.03
C SER A 50 2.24 -0.18 12.57
N VAL A 51 1.91 1.11 12.38
CA VAL A 51 1.98 1.76 11.06
C VAL A 51 3.24 2.60 10.96
N THR A 52 4.10 2.27 10.00
CA THR A 52 5.25 3.09 9.63
C THR A 52 4.90 3.92 8.39
N ILE A 53 4.99 5.24 8.48
CA ILE A 53 4.78 6.14 7.34
C ILE A 53 6.13 6.56 6.78
N ARG A 54 6.31 6.38 5.47
CA ARG A 54 7.55 6.68 4.75
C ARG A 54 7.24 7.69 3.64
N ASN A 55 7.42 8.98 3.91
CA ASN A 55 7.20 10.03 2.91
C ASN A 55 8.44 10.20 2.02
N ILE A 56 8.39 9.62 0.83
CA ILE A 56 9.57 9.53 -0.05
C ILE A 56 9.99 10.88 -0.66
N TYR A 57 9.07 11.85 -0.79
CA TYR A 57 9.44 13.19 -1.27
C TYR A 57 10.11 14.05 -0.17
N GLU A 58 9.77 13.82 1.09
CA GLU A 58 10.47 14.45 2.24
C GLU A 58 11.88 13.85 2.42
N LEU A 59 12.02 12.54 2.21
CA LEU A 59 13.26 11.81 2.43
C LEU A 59 14.26 11.95 1.28
N TYR A 60 13.76 12.01 0.05
CA TYR A 60 14.58 12.03 -1.17
C TYR A 60 14.25 13.26 -2.03
N PRO A 61 14.42 14.50 -1.51
CA PRO A 61 14.12 15.72 -2.28
C PRO A 61 15.02 15.86 -3.51
N ASP A 62 16.19 15.23 -3.50
CA ASP A 62 17.17 15.16 -4.59
C ASP A 62 17.02 13.89 -5.47
N TRP A 63 16.02 13.04 -5.17
CA TRP A 63 15.73 11.79 -5.85
C TRP A 63 16.84 10.73 -5.72
N ASN A 64 17.74 10.87 -4.76
CA ASN A 64 18.76 9.88 -4.45
C ASN A 64 18.24 8.86 -3.43
N ILE A 65 17.58 7.80 -3.93
CA ILE A 65 16.92 6.80 -3.09
C ILE A 65 17.96 5.89 -2.43
N ASP A 66 17.91 5.80 -1.10
CA ASP A 66 18.65 4.80 -0.33
C ASP A 66 17.96 3.43 -0.45
N VAL A 67 18.33 2.69 -1.50
CA VAL A 67 17.73 1.39 -1.81
C VAL A 67 17.83 0.41 -0.63
N ALA A 68 18.95 0.38 0.08
CA ALA A 68 19.16 -0.58 1.17
C ALA A 68 18.23 -0.28 2.36
N ALA A 69 18.05 0.99 2.72
CA ALA A 69 17.11 1.39 3.76
C ALA A 69 15.66 1.04 3.41
N GLU A 70 15.25 1.28 2.16
CA GLU A 70 13.90 0.97 1.69
C GLU A 70 13.63 -0.54 1.65
N GLN A 71 14.60 -1.34 1.21
CA GLN A 71 14.51 -2.79 1.23
C GLN A 71 14.43 -3.35 2.66
N ALA A 72 15.21 -2.81 3.61
CA ALA A 72 15.13 -3.21 5.02
C ALA A 72 13.76 -2.90 5.65
N LEU A 73 13.14 -1.78 5.28
CA LEU A 73 11.77 -1.47 5.68
C LEU A 73 10.77 -2.46 5.09
N LEU A 74 10.88 -2.77 3.80
CA LEU A 74 10.01 -3.75 3.17
C LEU A 74 10.14 -5.15 3.79
N GLU A 75 11.34 -5.57 4.18
CA GLU A 75 11.57 -6.85 4.84
C GLU A 75 10.91 -6.91 6.23
N SER A 76 10.98 -5.82 6.99
CA SER A 76 10.46 -5.73 8.37
C SER A 76 8.94 -5.53 8.49
N HIS A 77 8.23 -5.34 7.37
CA HIS A 77 6.78 -5.15 7.32
C HIS A 77 6.09 -6.23 6.50
N GLU A 78 4.86 -6.59 6.85
CA GLU A 78 4.10 -7.65 6.19
C GLU A 78 3.12 -7.11 5.17
N ARG A 79 2.67 -5.87 5.39
CA ARG A 79 1.70 -5.16 4.56
C ARG A 79 2.27 -3.83 4.12
N ILE A 80 2.16 -3.54 2.84
CA ILE A 80 2.70 -2.34 2.21
C ILE A 80 1.57 -1.64 1.47
N PHE A 81 1.38 -0.35 1.72
CA PHE A 81 0.47 0.49 0.96
C PHE A 81 1.25 1.55 0.20
N LEU A 82 0.95 1.69 -1.09
CA LEU A 82 1.42 2.81 -1.90
C LEU A 82 0.34 3.90 -1.87
N GLN A 83 0.61 4.99 -1.15
CA GLN A 83 -0.30 6.12 -1.02
C GLN A 83 0.14 7.28 -1.92
N PHE A 84 -0.70 7.69 -2.87
CA PHE A 84 -0.36 8.75 -3.81
C PHE A 84 -1.57 9.44 -4.46
N PRO A 85 -1.41 10.68 -4.97
CA PRO A 85 -2.36 11.27 -5.90
C PRO A 85 -2.18 10.70 -7.31
N LEU A 86 -3.28 10.39 -7.99
CA LEU A 86 -3.30 9.91 -9.37
C LEU A 86 -2.90 11.03 -10.32
N TYR A 87 -1.69 10.94 -10.90
CA TYR A 87 -1.17 11.90 -11.86
C TYR A 87 -1.11 11.27 -13.24
N TRP A 88 -1.78 11.88 -14.21
CA TRP A 88 -1.85 11.36 -15.58
C TRP A 88 -2.17 9.86 -15.65
N TYR A 89 -3.16 9.45 -14.86
CA TYR A 89 -3.62 8.06 -14.77
C TYR A 89 -2.54 7.07 -14.28
N SER A 90 -1.55 7.59 -13.56
CA SER A 90 -0.41 6.84 -13.03
C SER A 90 0.04 7.42 -11.68
N THR A 91 1.23 7.03 -11.24
CA THR A 91 1.86 7.49 -10.00
C THR A 91 2.59 8.82 -10.21
N PRO A 92 2.88 9.58 -9.13
CA PRO A 92 3.91 10.60 -9.17
C PRO A 92 5.28 9.99 -9.54
N PRO A 93 6.13 10.73 -10.26
CA PRO A 93 7.31 10.14 -10.90
C PRO A 93 8.33 9.57 -9.90
N LEU A 94 8.50 10.16 -8.71
CA LEU A 94 9.39 9.60 -7.69
C LEU A 94 8.93 8.23 -7.19
N LEU A 95 7.62 7.95 -7.13
CA LEU A 95 7.13 6.63 -6.78
C LEU A 95 7.47 5.61 -7.89
N LYS A 96 7.39 6.02 -9.16
CA LYS A 96 7.81 5.16 -10.26
C LYS A 96 9.31 4.85 -10.20
N LYS A 97 10.15 5.87 -9.93
CA LYS A 97 11.59 5.68 -9.71
C LYS A 97 11.86 4.76 -8.50
N TRP A 98 11.15 4.96 -7.40
CA TRP A 98 11.27 4.10 -6.21
C TRP A 98 10.95 2.65 -6.55
N LEU A 99 9.90 2.37 -7.32
CA LEU A 99 9.60 1.01 -7.78
C LEU A 99 10.74 0.44 -8.64
N ASP A 100 11.30 1.23 -9.56
CA ASP A 100 12.36 0.79 -10.47
C ASP A 100 13.69 0.50 -9.75
N ASP A 101 14.05 1.32 -8.76
CA ASP A 101 15.30 1.17 -8.02
C ASP A 101 15.21 0.11 -6.90
N VAL A 102 14.11 0.13 -6.13
CA VAL A 102 13.98 -0.68 -4.91
C VAL A 102 13.59 -2.12 -5.21
N LEU A 103 12.73 -2.34 -6.21
CA LEU A 103 12.30 -3.68 -6.62
C LEU A 103 13.33 -4.34 -7.53
N ALA A 104 14.55 -4.53 -7.04
CA ALA A 104 15.71 -4.97 -7.83
C ALA A 104 15.75 -6.49 -8.11
N TYR A 105 16.40 -6.85 -9.22
CA TYR A 105 16.72 -8.24 -9.56
C TYR A 105 17.61 -8.89 -8.50
N GLY A 106 17.36 -10.15 -8.18
CA GLY A 106 18.04 -10.89 -7.11
C GLY A 106 17.55 -10.55 -5.70
N TRP A 107 16.65 -9.56 -5.56
CA TRP A 107 16.04 -9.17 -4.28
C TRP A 107 14.51 -9.27 -4.30
N ALA A 108 13.83 -8.54 -5.19
CA ALA A 108 12.37 -8.60 -5.34
C ALA A 108 11.91 -9.68 -6.33
N TYR A 109 12.70 -9.93 -7.37
CA TYR A 109 12.39 -10.91 -8.43
C TYR A 109 13.67 -11.54 -9.01
N GLY A 110 13.51 -12.56 -9.86
CA GLY A 110 14.64 -13.31 -10.44
C GLY A 110 15.20 -14.37 -9.48
N PRO A 111 16.27 -15.09 -9.85
CA PRO A 111 16.91 -16.09 -8.99
C PRO A 111 17.31 -15.50 -7.63
N GLY A 112 16.77 -16.06 -6.55
CA GLY A 112 16.99 -15.58 -5.18
C GLY A 112 16.15 -14.35 -4.77
N GLY A 113 15.48 -13.69 -5.72
CA GLY A 113 14.65 -12.52 -5.46
C GLY A 113 13.22 -12.90 -5.06
N ASN A 114 13.00 -13.11 -3.77
CA ASN A 114 11.70 -13.52 -3.21
C ASN A 114 11.32 -12.73 -1.95
N ARG A 115 11.97 -11.58 -1.70
CA ARG A 115 11.82 -10.84 -0.44
C ARG A 115 10.43 -10.27 -0.23
N LEU A 116 9.66 -10.11 -1.30
CA LEU A 116 8.27 -9.65 -1.25
C LEU A 116 7.23 -10.77 -1.40
N ALA A 117 7.68 -12.02 -1.54
CA ALA A 117 6.77 -13.15 -1.66
C ALA A 117 5.85 -13.25 -0.43
N HIS A 118 4.56 -13.47 -0.66
CA HIS A 118 3.50 -13.59 0.36
C HIS A 118 3.23 -12.34 1.21
N LYS A 119 3.95 -11.23 1.00
CA LYS A 119 3.60 -9.93 1.58
C LYS A 119 2.34 -9.39 0.90
N GLU A 120 1.71 -8.41 1.52
CA GLU A 120 0.53 -7.74 0.98
C GLU A 120 0.89 -6.37 0.43
N ILE A 121 0.40 -6.05 -0.78
CA ILE A 121 0.57 -4.73 -1.40
C ILE A 121 -0.80 -4.18 -1.77
N GLY A 122 -1.15 -3.01 -1.24
CA GLY A 122 -2.37 -2.28 -1.57
C GLY A 122 -2.09 -0.88 -2.11
N LEU A 123 -3.10 -0.29 -2.77
CA LEU A 123 -3.02 1.07 -3.28
C LEU A 123 -4.02 1.97 -2.55
N VAL A 124 -3.58 3.19 -2.27
CA VAL A 124 -4.36 4.22 -1.58
C VAL A 124 -4.29 5.48 -2.43
N VAL A 125 -5.34 5.77 -3.19
CA VAL A 125 -5.26 6.71 -4.32
C VAL A 125 -6.24 7.86 -4.15
N SER A 126 -5.72 9.08 -4.18
CA SER A 126 -6.55 10.28 -4.32
C SER A 126 -6.62 10.71 -5.78
N THR A 127 -7.73 11.28 -6.23
CA THR A 127 -7.86 11.75 -7.63
C THR A 127 -8.45 13.15 -7.72
N GLY A 128 -8.12 13.88 -8.78
CA GLY A 128 -8.65 15.23 -9.01
C GLY A 128 -10.11 15.24 -9.46
N SER A 129 -10.47 14.37 -10.40
CA SER A 129 -11.85 14.26 -10.93
C SER A 129 -12.77 13.51 -9.96
N PRO A 130 -14.10 13.73 -9.99
CA PRO A 130 -15.04 13.03 -9.13
C PRO A 130 -15.20 11.55 -9.52
N GLU A 131 -15.80 10.76 -8.63
CA GLU A 131 -15.99 9.31 -8.80
C GLU A 131 -16.67 8.94 -10.14
N GLY A 132 -17.73 9.66 -10.53
CA GLY A 132 -18.47 9.42 -11.78
C GLY A 132 -17.64 9.63 -13.06
N ALA A 133 -16.45 10.23 -12.98
CA ALA A 133 -15.56 10.32 -14.12
C ALA A 133 -14.89 8.97 -14.45
N TYR A 134 -14.66 8.12 -13.44
CA TYR A 134 -13.93 6.85 -13.53
C TYR A 134 -14.87 5.65 -13.66
N GLN A 135 -15.75 5.71 -14.65
CA GLN A 135 -16.70 4.65 -15.00
C GLN A 135 -16.57 4.38 -16.50
N THR A 136 -17.05 3.21 -16.95
CA THR A 136 -17.02 2.84 -18.37
C THR A 136 -17.81 3.81 -19.25
N ASP A 137 -18.89 4.37 -18.73
CA ASP A 137 -19.71 5.42 -19.35
C ASP A 137 -19.34 6.84 -18.88
N GLY A 138 -18.37 6.95 -17.97
CA GLY A 138 -17.85 8.22 -17.47
C GLY A 138 -16.87 8.88 -18.45
N ARG A 139 -16.52 10.14 -18.20
CA ARG A 139 -15.64 10.94 -19.08
C ARG A 139 -14.28 10.29 -19.34
N VAL A 140 -13.73 9.54 -18.38
CA VAL A 140 -12.44 8.85 -18.54
C VAL A 140 -12.58 7.55 -19.34
N GLY A 141 -13.78 6.95 -19.38
CA GLY A 141 -14.05 5.70 -20.08
C GLY A 141 -13.47 4.45 -19.42
N HIS A 142 -12.86 4.59 -18.25
CA HIS A 142 -12.21 3.50 -17.51
C HIS A 142 -12.38 3.67 -16.00
N THR A 143 -12.49 2.55 -15.30
CA THR A 143 -12.46 2.50 -13.84
C THR A 143 -11.05 2.74 -13.30
N LEU A 144 -10.93 3.18 -12.04
CA LEU A 144 -9.62 3.32 -11.40
C LEU A 144 -8.85 1.99 -11.33
N VAL A 145 -9.56 0.88 -11.11
CA VAL A 145 -8.95 -0.46 -11.10
C VAL A 145 -8.31 -0.78 -12.44
N GLU A 146 -8.98 -0.45 -13.56
CA GLU A 146 -8.42 -0.65 -14.89
C GLU A 146 -7.17 0.21 -15.15
N LEU A 147 -7.20 1.47 -14.75
CA LEU A 147 -6.08 2.40 -14.91
C LEU A 147 -4.86 1.98 -14.07
N LEU A 148 -5.07 1.33 -12.92
CA LEU A 148 -4.03 0.95 -11.98
C LEU A 148 -3.53 -0.51 -12.16
N ARG A 149 -4.00 -1.23 -13.19
CA ARG A 149 -3.55 -2.61 -13.49
C ARG A 149 -2.03 -2.79 -13.56
N PRO A 150 -1.22 -1.84 -14.07
CA PRO A 150 0.24 -2.00 -14.05
C PRO A 150 0.81 -2.18 -12.63
N LEU A 151 0.23 -1.52 -11.62
CA LEU A 151 0.67 -1.67 -10.22
C LEU A 151 0.17 -2.97 -9.58
N GLU A 152 -1.06 -3.39 -9.91
CA GLU A 152 -1.57 -4.73 -9.56
C GLU A 152 -0.63 -5.82 -10.11
N GLN A 153 -0.24 -5.70 -11.37
CA GLN A 153 0.67 -6.64 -12.01
C GLN A 153 2.07 -6.60 -11.39
N THR A 154 2.55 -5.42 -11.00
CA THR A 154 3.83 -5.26 -10.28
C THR A 154 3.82 -6.02 -8.96
N ALA A 155 2.76 -5.88 -8.15
CA ALA A 155 2.62 -6.61 -6.89
C ALA A 155 2.62 -8.13 -7.11
N ARG A 156 1.85 -8.61 -8.09
CA ARG A 156 1.83 -10.05 -8.43
C ARG A 156 3.17 -10.56 -8.94
N PHE A 157 3.87 -9.77 -9.74
CA PHE A 157 5.15 -10.17 -10.32
C PHE A 157 6.22 -10.46 -9.26
N VAL A 158 6.24 -9.67 -8.18
CA VAL A 158 7.14 -9.88 -7.03
C VAL A 158 6.62 -10.91 -6.02
N GLY A 159 5.55 -11.64 -6.36
CA GLY A 159 4.95 -12.69 -5.53
C GLY A 159 4.14 -12.17 -4.35
N ALA A 160 3.81 -10.88 -4.32
CA ALA A 160 2.97 -10.30 -3.29
C ALA A 160 1.48 -10.49 -3.61
N ARG A 161 0.66 -10.49 -2.56
CA ARG A 161 -0.79 -10.48 -2.67
C ARG A 161 -1.29 -9.05 -2.85
N TYR A 162 -1.98 -8.80 -3.95
CA TYR A 162 -2.60 -7.50 -4.21
C TYR A 162 -3.88 -7.33 -3.39
N LEU A 163 -4.02 -6.19 -2.71
CA LEU A 163 -5.18 -5.84 -1.90
C LEU A 163 -6.19 -4.99 -2.69
N PRO A 164 -7.47 -4.95 -2.28
CA PRO A 164 -8.46 -4.04 -2.86
C PRO A 164 -7.99 -2.58 -2.84
N LEU A 165 -8.36 -1.82 -3.86
CA LEU A 165 -8.07 -0.40 -3.97
C LEU A 165 -8.83 0.39 -2.89
N PHE A 166 -8.14 1.28 -2.17
CA PHE A 166 -8.76 2.36 -1.41
C PHE A 166 -8.61 3.67 -2.17
N ALA A 167 -9.69 4.43 -2.35
CA ALA A 167 -9.62 5.70 -3.06
C ALA A 167 -10.59 6.75 -2.52
N LEU A 168 -10.20 8.02 -2.68
CA LEU A 168 -11.11 9.17 -2.57
C LEU A 168 -10.91 10.10 -3.78
N GLN A 169 -12.01 10.39 -4.45
CA GLN A 169 -12.03 11.14 -5.70
C GLN A 169 -12.56 12.57 -5.50
N GLY A 170 -12.20 13.47 -6.41
CA GLY A 170 -12.73 14.84 -6.45
C GLY A 170 -11.89 15.90 -5.76
N ALA A 171 -10.56 15.74 -5.65
CA ALA A 171 -9.66 16.70 -5.01
C ALA A 171 -9.63 18.10 -5.65
N ASN A 172 -10.11 18.24 -6.89
CA ASN A 172 -10.25 19.54 -7.56
C ASN A 172 -11.53 20.29 -7.14
N HIS A 173 -12.37 19.69 -6.30
CA HIS A 173 -13.60 20.26 -5.79
C HIS A 173 -13.50 20.48 -4.28
N VAL A 174 -14.44 21.25 -3.71
CA VAL A 174 -14.57 21.36 -2.25
C VAL A 174 -14.98 20.00 -1.71
N ILE A 175 -14.15 19.43 -0.85
CA ILE A 175 -14.46 18.21 -0.11
C ILE A 175 -15.02 18.63 1.25
N PRO A 176 -16.28 18.30 1.58
CA PRO A 176 -16.84 18.52 2.91
C PRO A 176 -15.95 17.92 4.00
N ALA A 177 -15.75 18.66 5.10
CA ALA A 177 -14.86 18.24 6.19
C ALA A 177 -15.27 16.90 6.81
N ASP A 178 -16.57 16.62 6.87
CA ASP A 178 -17.10 15.35 7.36
C ASP A 178 -16.83 14.20 6.39
N GLN A 179 -16.90 14.41 5.08
CA GLN A 179 -16.50 13.42 4.08
C GLN A 179 -15.00 13.10 4.21
N LEU A 180 -14.16 14.12 4.36
CA LEU A 180 -12.72 13.95 4.52
C LEU A 180 -12.39 13.15 5.80
N SER A 181 -13.05 13.48 6.90
CA SER A 181 -12.88 12.81 8.19
C SER A 181 -13.36 11.35 8.15
N ARG A 182 -14.50 11.08 7.50
CA ARG A 182 -14.99 9.72 7.27
C ARG A 182 -14.01 8.91 6.44
N SER A 183 -13.56 9.44 5.31
CA SER A 183 -12.56 8.77 4.46
C SER A 183 -11.27 8.45 5.21
N ALA A 184 -10.80 9.34 6.08
CA ALA A 184 -9.61 9.07 6.89
C ALA A 184 -9.84 7.92 7.89
N ASN A 185 -11.02 7.81 8.49
CA ASN A 185 -11.36 6.66 9.34
C ASN A 185 -11.50 5.37 8.53
N ASP A 186 -12.19 5.41 7.39
CA ASP A 186 -12.35 4.26 6.49
C ASP A 186 -10.99 3.75 6.00
N TYR A 187 -10.02 4.65 5.82
CA TYR A 187 -8.66 4.28 5.45
C TYR A 187 -7.99 3.44 6.53
N ILE A 188 -8.15 3.79 7.81
CA ILE A 188 -7.63 3.01 8.94
C ILE A 188 -8.25 1.62 8.98
N GLU A 189 -9.56 1.53 8.82
CA GLU A 189 -10.26 0.24 8.77
C GLU A 189 -9.77 -0.59 7.59
N HIS A 190 -9.61 0.02 6.41
CA HIS A 190 -9.11 -0.65 5.21
C HIS A 190 -7.70 -1.24 5.40
N ILE A 191 -6.77 -0.48 5.97
CA ILE A 191 -5.38 -0.96 6.16
C ILE A 191 -5.25 -1.99 7.28
N ARG A 192 -6.24 -2.10 8.16
CA ARG A 192 -6.28 -3.09 9.26
C ARG A 192 -7.11 -4.32 8.92
N ALA A 193 -8.02 -4.21 7.96
CA ALA A 193 -8.92 -5.28 7.59
C ALA A 193 -8.14 -6.58 7.30
N PRO A 194 -8.60 -7.73 7.81
CA PRO A 194 -8.15 -9.00 7.30
C PRO A 194 -8.60 -9.08 5.84
N HIS A 195 -7.67 -9.39 4.95
CA HIS A 195 -7.98 -9.63 3.55
C HIS A 195 -7.75 -11.13 3.33
N ASP A 196 -8.77 -11.87 2.95
CA ASP A 196 -8.70 -13.34 2.86
C ASP A 196 -7.62 -13.83 1.88
N GLN A 197 -7.13 -15.05 2.16
CA GLN A 197 -6.14 -15.75 1.36
C GLN A 197 -6.77 -16.27 0.06
N GLY A 198 -6.90 -15.41 -0.95
CA GLY A 198 -6.92 -15.89 -2.33
C GLY A 198 -5.51 -16.34 -2.71
N GLU A 199 -5.37 -17.53 -3.30
CA GLU A 199 -4.07 -18.10 -3.70
C GLU A 199 -3.21 -17.04 -4.41
N ALA A 200 -2.01 -16.80 -3.89
CA ALA A 200 -1.01 -16.06 -4.62
C ALA A 200 -0.75 -16.81 -5.94
N PRO A 201 -0.86 -16.17 -7.12
CA PRO A 201 -0.50 -16.83 -8.36
C PRO A 201 0.94 -17.30 -8.24
N VAL A 202 1.19 -18.56 -8.61
CA VAL A 202 2.54 -19.15 -8.62
C VAL A 202 3.43 -18.22 -9.42
N GLY A 203 4.31 -17.49 -8.72
CA GLY A 203 5.26 -16.57 -9.35
C GLY A 203 6.02 -17.32 -10.43
N HIS A 204 6.42 -16.61 -11.49
CA HIS A 204 7.20 -17.19 -12.58
C HIS A 204 8.55 -17.71 -12.05
N GLN A 205 8.55 -18.90 -11.45
CA GLN A 205 9.74 -19.70 -11.27
C GLN A 205 10.20 -20.02 -12.68
N HIS A 206 11.24 -19.31 -13.10
CA HIS A 206 11.99 -19.64 -14.29
C HIS A 206 12.33 -21.13 -14.17
N ARG A 207 11.68 -21.98 -14.99
CA ARG A 207 12.13 -23.37 -15.17
C ARG A 207 13.62 -23.28 -15.41
N ARG A 208 14.41 -23.95 -14.56
CA ARG A 208 15.82 -24.19 -14.87
C ARG A 208 15.87 -24.70 -16.31
N MET A 209 16.49 -23.94 -17.21
CA MET A 209 17.02 -24.52 -18.42
C MET A 209 18.13 -25.46 -17.97
N GLU A 210 17.78 -26.71 -17.70
CA GLU A 210 18.77 -27.77 -17.65
C GLU A 210 19.36 -27.87 -19.06
N SER A 211 20.63 -27.49 -19.15
CA SER A 211 21.64 -27.95 -20.09
C SER A 211 21.12 -28.72 -21.32
N LEU A 212 20.98 -28.03 -22.45
CA LEU A 212 21.21 -28.65 -23.75
C LEU A 212 22.72 -28.71 -23.97
N SER A 213 23.34 -29.73 -23.38
CA SER A 213 24.58 -30.29 -23.89
C SER A 213 24.22 -31.42 -24.85
N MET A 214 24.28 -31.12 -26.16
CA MET A 214 24.61 -32.05 -27.24
C MET A 214 25.44 -31.30 -28.28
#